data_AF-A0AAV2YHB5-F1
#
_entry.id   AF-A0AAV2YHB5-F1
#
_cell.length_a   1.000
_cell.length_b   1.000
_cell.length_c   1.000
_cell.angle_alpha   90.00
_cell.angle_beta   90.00
_cell.angle_gamma   90.00
#
_symmetry.space_group_name_H-M   'P 1'
#
loop_
_entity.id
_entity.type
_entity.pdbx_description
1 polymer ?
#
loop_
_entity_poly.entity_id
_entity_poly.type
_entity_poly.pdbx_seq_one_letter_code
_entity_poly.pdbx_strand_id
1 'polypeptide(L)'
;MTVTTALIAISAAVAAACVIADDLPAAHAPIMPDTSKAVCYLGCPRGQWCARGTQVCRAPDVRANECFNLATGQFQIGCSPGFVCRGGKCDYVRSTEPNVQSPGE
;
A
#
# COMPACT_ATOMS: atom_id res chain seq x y z
N MET A 1 81.04 -14.01 19.01
CA MET A 1 80.71 -14.47 20.37
C MET A 1 79.26 -14.12 20.62
N THR A 2 78.40 -15.13 20.74
CA THR A 2 76.99 -14.99 21.08
C THR A 2 76.86 -14.73 22.57
N VAL A 3 76.22 -13.64 22.97
CA VAL A 3 75.71 -13.46 24.34
C VAL A 3 74.22 -13.22 24.24
N THR A 4 73.47 -14.24 24.65
CA THR A 4 72.05 -14.21 24.95
C THR A 4 71.82 -13.42 26.23
N THR A 5 70.97 -12.39 26.16
CA THR A 5 70.31 -11.83 27.35
C THR A 5 68.82 -11.70 27.07
N ALA A 6 68.07 -12.37 27.92
CA ALA A 6 66.63 -12.52 27.87
C ALA A 6 65.90 -11.29 28.41
N LEU A 7 64.70 -11.07 27.87
CA LEU A 7 63.47 -10.61 28.53
C LEU A 7 63.57 -9.35 29.42
N ILE A 8 63.03 -8.23 28.92
CA ILE A 8 62.32 -7.27 29.77
C ILE A 8 60.89 -7.07 29.26
N ALA A 9 60.02 -7.17 30.25
CA ALA A 9 58.58 -7.19 30.28
C ALA A 9 57.86 -5.96 29.69
N ILE A 10 56.69 -6.26 29.12
CA ILE A 10 55.40 -5.58 29.32
C ILE A 10 55.37 -4.07 29.10
N SER A 11 54.83 -3.66 27.96
CA SER A 11 53.98 -2.47 27.88
C SER A 11 52.55 -2.92 27.58
N ALA A 12 51.68 -2.70 28.56
CA ALA A 12 50.26 -2.96 28.50
C ALA A 12 49.56 -1.96 27.56
N ALA A 13 48.44 -2.43 26.97
CA ALA A 13 47.25 -1.68 26.50
C ALA A 13 47.50 -0.35 25.75
N VAL A 14 46.95 -0.11 24.57
CA VAL A 14 45.52 0.14 24.36
C VAL A 14 45.22 -0.08 22.88
N ALA A 15 44.44 -1.09 22.57
CA ALA A 15 43.54 -1.03 21.42
C ALA A 15 42.16 -1.35 21.97
N ALA A 16 41.53 -0.34 22.57
CA ALA A 16 40.09 -0.27 22.64
C ALA A 16 39.59 -0.21 21.19
N ALA A 17 39.57 -1.36 20.52
CA ALA A 17 38.69 -1.55 19.39
C ALA A 17 37.30 -1.39 19.98
N CYS A 18 36.65 -0.27 19.67
CA CYS A 18 35.21 -0.15 19.78
C CYS A 18 34.62 -1.23 18.88
N VAL A 19 34.50 -2.45 19.40
CA VAL A 19 33.51 -3.40 18.93
C VAL A 19 32.19 -2.78 19.29
N ILE A 20 31.66 -1.99 18.35
CA ILE A 20 30.23 -1.84 18.20
C ILE A 20 29.74 -3.25 17.88
N ALA A 21 29.51 -4.04 18.93
CA ALA A 21 28.43 -4.98 18.88
C ALA A 21 27.19 -4.11 18.70
N ASP A 22 26.78 -3.92 17.45
CA ASP A 22 25.42 -3.53 17.13
C ASP A 22 24.54 -4.66 17.66
N ASP A 23 24.25 -4.61 18.97
CA ASP A 23 23.01 -5.12 19.52
C ASP A 23 21.92 -4.23 18.91
N LEU A 24 21.61 -4.49 17.62
CA LEU A 24 20.43 -3.98 16.99
C LEU A 24 19.29 -4.63 17.76
N PRO A 25 18.56 -3.89 18.62
CA PRO A 25 17.35 -4.45 19.19
C PRO A 25 16.50 -4.91 18.01
N ALA A 26 15.95 -6.12 18.12
CA ALA A 26 14.98 -6.68 17.19
C ALA A 26 13.68 -5.85 17.16
N ALA A 27 13.80 -4.58 16.75
CA ALA A 27 12.81 -3.55 16.99
C ALA A 27 12.61 -2.64 15.77
N HIS A 28 12.93 -3.10 14.56
CA HIS A 28 12.37 -2.52 13.34
C HIS A 28 12.23 -3.65 12.31
N ALA A 29 11.22 -4.52 12.50
CA ALA A 29 10.69 -5.21 11.33
C ALA A 29 10.38 -4.13 10.29
N PRO A 30 10.84 -4.26 9.03
CA PRO A 30 10.43 -3.31 8.01
C PRO A 30 8.90 -3.33 7.99
N ILE A 31 8.28 -2.17 8.25
CA ILE A 31 6.86 -2.01 8.04
C ILE A 31 6.67 -2.20 6.54
N MET A 32 6.30 -3.41 6.10
CA MET A 32 5.77 -3.58 4.75
C MET A 32 4.48 -2.75 4.75
N PRO A 33 4.38 -1.70 3.92
CA PRO A 33 3.15 -0.94 3.85
C PRO A 33 2.01 -1.90 3.53
N ASP A 34 0.90 -1.80 4.26
CA ASP A 34 -0.31 -2.53 3.93
C ASP A 34 -0.83 -2.02 2.57
N THR A 35 -0.38 -2.69 1.52
CA THR A 35 -0.72 -2.32 0.14
C THR A 35 -2.19 -2.59 -0.16
N SER A 36 -2.94 -3.32 0.69
CA SER A 36 -4.38 -3.54 0.50
C SER A 36 -5.18 -2.22 0.53
N LYS A 37 -4.60 -1.17 1.11
CA LYS A 37 -5.19 0.18 1.14
C LYS A 37 -4.57 1.14 0.14
N ALA A 38 -3.51 0.74 -0.57
CA ALA A 38 -2.83 1.59 -1.53
C ALA A 38 -3.76 1.96 -2.69
N VAL A 39 -3.74 3.24 -3.07
CA VAL A 39 -4.43 3.73 -4.27
C VAL A 39 -3.76 3.15 -5.49
N CYS A 40 -4.56 2.66 -6.45
CA CYS A 40 -4.02 2.27 -7.73
C CYS A 40 -4.07 3.44 -8.72
N TYR A 41 -2.92 3.76 -9.31
CA TYR A 41 -2.75 4.89 -10.24
C TYR A 41 -2.65 4.46 -11.71
N LEU A 42 -2.93 3.20 -12.02
CA LEU A 42 -2.85 2.71 -13.39
C LEU A 42 -3.91 3.38 -14.27
N GLY A 43 -3.46 3.92 -15.41
CA GLY A 43 -4.36 4.35 -16.48
C GLY A 43 -4.98 3.14 -17.16
N CYS A 44 -6.27 2.91 -16.96
CA CYS A 44 -6.97 1.77 -17.53
C CYS A 44 -7.68 2.11 -18.85
N PRO A 45 -7.86 1.12 -19.75
CA PRO A 45 -8.72 1.26 -20.92
C PRO A 45 -10.15 1.67 -20.54
N ARG A 46 -10.90 2.23 -21.51
CA ARG A 46 -12.31 2.59 -21.28
C ARG A 46 -13.12 1.38 -20.81
N GLY A 47 -13.92 1.59 -19.76
CA GLY A 47 -14.73 0.53 -19.17
C GLY A 47 -13.94 -0.42 -18.23
N GLN A 48 -12.72 -0.06 -17.86
CA GLN A 48 -11.94 -0.76 -16.86
C GLN A 48 -11.45 0.22 -15.78
N TRP A 49 -11.23 -0.31 -14.59
CA TRP A 49 -10.77 0.45 -13.43
C TRP A 49 -9.73 -0.32 -12.67
N CYS A 50 -8.82 0.42 -12.03
CA CYS A 50 -7.86 -0.14 -11.10
C CYS A 50 -8.35 0.09 -9.68
N ALA A 51 -8.62 -1.00 -8.96
CA ALA A 51 -9.10 -0.94 -7.60
C ALA A 51 -7.97 -0.68 -6.61
N ARG A 52 -8.29 -0.05 -5.48
CA ARG A 52 -7.39 0.05 -4.33
C ARG A 52 -6.93 -1.34 -3.91
N GLY A 53 -5.64 -1.45 -3.61
CA GLY A 53 -5.01 -2.72 -3.27
C GLY A 53 -4.72 -3.63 -4.45
N THR A 54 -4.96 -3.18 -5.69
CA THR A 54 -4.58 -3.94 -6.89
C THR A 54 -3.61 -3.15 -7.76
N GLN A 55 -3.00 -3.84 -8.72
CA GLN A 55 -2.18 -3.27 -9.80
C GLN A 55 -2.66 -3.84 -11.15
N VAL A 56 -3.98 -4.05 -11.26
CA VAL A 56 -4.59 -4.68 -12.43
C VAL A 56 -5.85 -3.92 -12.80
N CYS A 57 -5.95 -3.57 -14.08
CA CYS A 57 -7.18 -3.05 -14.67
C CYS A 57 -8.13 -4.21 -14.95
N ARG A 58 -9.40 -4.05 -14.53
CA ARG A 58 -10.47 -4.97 -14.92
C ARG A 58 -11.78 -4.24 -15.12
N ALA A 59 -12.67 -4.88 -15.88
CA ALA A 59 -14.07 -4.48 -15.95
C ALA A 59 -14.85 -5.04 -14.74
N PRO A 60 -15.97 -4.42 -14.36
CA PRO A 60 -16.92 -4.96 -13.39
C PRO A 60 -17.56 -6.24 -13.92
N ASP A 61 -17.86 -7.17 -13.02
CA ASP A 61 -18.70 -8.32 -13.35
C ASP A 61 -20.18 -7.91 -13.49
N VAL A 62 -20.60 -7.77 -14.74
CA VAL A 62 -21.99 -7.45 -15.09
C VAL A 62 -22.99 -8.52 -14.64
N ARG A 63 -22.59 -9.79 -14.52
CA ARG A 63 -23.48 -10.88 -14.08
C ARG A 63 -23.75 -10.79 -12.59
N ALA A 64 -22.77 -10.31 -11.83
CA ALA A 64 -22.90 -10.04 -10.42
C ALA A 64 -23.53 -8.66 -10.11
N ASN A 65 -23.90 -7.88 -11.14
CA ASN A 65 -24.33 -6.49 -10.97
C ASN A 65 -23.27 -5.63 -10.25
N GLU A 66 -22.00 -5.89 -10.55
CA GLU A 66 -20.88 -5.17 -9.98
C GLU A 66 -20.70 -3.82 -10.68
N CYS A 67 -20.29 -2.81 -9.92
CA CYS A 67 -20.02 -1.47 -10.40
C CYS A 67 -18.81 -0.87 -9.69
N PHE A 68 -18.02 -0.05 -10.38
CA PHE A 68 -16.87 0.62 -9.77
C PHE A 68 -17.28 1.91 -9.04
N ASN A 69 -16.96 2.01 -7.76
CA ASN A 69 -17.16 3.21 -6.96
C ASN A 69 -15.86 4.03 -6.94
N LEU A 70 -15.90 5.20 -7.58
CA LEU A 70 -14.76 6.13 -7.67
C LEU A 70 -14.37 6.73 -6.32
N ALA A 71 -15.33 6.90 -5.39
CA ALA A 71 -15.06 7.49 -4.08
C ALA A 71 -14.28 6.53 -3.17
N THR A 72 -14.56 5.22 -3.26
CA THR A 72 -13.86 4.20 -2.47
C THR A 72 -12.69 3.59 -3.22
N GLY A 73 -12.65 3.72 -4.55
CA GLY A 73 -11.70 3.05 -5.42
C GLY A 73 -11.91 1.54 -5.44
N GLN A 74 -13.13 1.05 -5.26
CA GLN A 74 -13.44 -0.37 -5.16
C GLN A 74 -14.61 -0.76 -6.06
N PHE A 75 -14.64 -2.03 -6.44
CA PHE A 75 -15.82 -2.63 -7.02
C PHE A 75 -16.81 -3.04 -5.93
N GLN A 76 -18.09 -2.88 -6.20
CA GLN A 76 -19.17 -3.19 -5.26
C GLN A 76 -20.42 -3.66 -6.02
N ILE A 77 -21.28 -4.40 -5.34
CA ILE A 77 -22.57 -4.83 -5.90
C ILE A 77 -23.54 -3.67 -5.83
N GLY A 78 -24.02 -3.21 -6.99
CA GLY A 78 -24.83 -2.01 -7.10
C GLY A 78 -24.12 -0.73 -6.65
N CYS A 79 -24.87 0.37 -6.60
CA CYS A 79 -24.37 1.68 -6.17
C CYS A 79 -25.07 2.15 -4.90
N SER A 80 -24.39 3.00 -4.15
CA SER A 80 -24.96 3.63 -2.95
C SER A 80 -26.20 4.46 -3.32
N PRO A 81 -27.13 4.70 -2.37
CA PRO A 81 -28.30 5.54 -2.61
C PRO A 81 -27.94 6.90 -3.23
N GLY A 82 -28.71 7.33 -4.22
CA GLY A 82 -28.43 8.54 -5.01
C GLY A 82 -27.46 8.33 -6.19
N PHE A 83 -26.96 7.10 -6.39
CA PHE A 83 -26.09 6.74 -7.50
C PHE A 83 -26.66 5.57 -8.30
N VAL A 84 -26.37 5.54 -9.59
CA VAL A 84 -26.74 4.47 -10.52
C VAL A 84 -25.49 3.95 -11.23
N CYS A 85 -25.48 2.66 -11.55
CA CYS A 85 -24.38 2.08 -12.32
C CYS A 85 -24.52 2.47 -13.79
N ARG A 86 -23.68 3.40 -14.27
CA ARG A 86 -23.67 3.88 -15.65
C ARG A 86 -22.32 3.65 -16.29
N GLY A 87 -22.30 2.80 -17.31
CA GLY A 87 -21.07 2.45 -18.02
C GLY A 87 -20.03 1.84 -17.08
N GLY A 88 -20.46 0.95 -16.17
CA GLY A 88 -19.59 0.20 -15.24
C GLY A 88 -19.06 0.97 -14.04
N LYS A 89 -19.46 2.23 -13.85
CA LYS A 89 -19.12 3.04 -12.66
C LYS A 89 -20.37 3.59 -11.98
N CYS A 90 -20.28 3.80 -10.67
CA CYS A 90 -21.31 4.51 -9.93
C CYS A 90 -21.25 6.00 -10.27
N ASP A 91 -22.36 6.50 -10.79
CA ASP A 91 -22.53 7.87 -11.22
C ASP A 91 -23.72 8.48 -10.49
N TYR A 92 -23.66 9.77 -10.17
CA TYR A 92 -24.75 10.42 -9.44
C TYR A 92 -26.00 10.49 -10.30
N VAL A 93 -27.16 10.29 -9.69
CA VAL A 93 -28.43 10.49 -10.38
C VAL A 93 -28.76 11.98 -10.35
N ARG A 94 -28.67 12.64 -11.50
CA ARG A 94 -29.20 14.01 -11.62
C ARG A 94 -30.72 13.97 -11.51
N SER A 95 -31.28 14.97 -10.84
CA SER A 95 -32.72 15.17 -10.55
C SER A 95 -33.64 15.20 -11.78
N THR A 96 -33.08 15.17 -12.99
CA THR A 96 -33.83 15.11 -14.25
C THR A 96 -34.18 13.68 -14.67
N GLU A 97 -33.78 12.64 -13.92
CA GLU A 97 -34.22 11.27 -14.17
C GLU A 97 -35.63 11.04 -13.59
N PRO A 98 -36.63 10.57 -14.37
CA PRO A 98 -38.03 10.49 -13.95
C PRO A 98 -38.34 9.59 -12.74
N ASN A 99 -37.35 8.89 -12.17
CA ASN A 99 -37.62 7.86 -11.16
C ASN A 99 -36.59 7.78 -10.02
N VAL A 100 -35.88 8.87 -9.71
CA VAL A 100 -34.99 8.90 -8.54
C VAL A 100 -35.20 10.18 -7.75
N GLN A 101 -35.84 10.04 -6.59
CA GLN A 101 -35.95 11.07 -5.58
C GLN A 101 -34.54 11.54 -5.20
N SER A 102 -34.22 12.82 -5.44
CA SER A 102 -32.96 13.42 -4.99
C SER A 102 -32.87 13.32 -3.45
N PRO A 103 -31.73 12.94 -2.84
CA PRO A 103 -31.55 13.05 -1.41
C PRO A 103 -31.58 14.54 -1.05
N GLY A 104 -32.54 14.93 -0.22
CA GLY A 104 -32.74 16.31 0.22
C GLY A 104 -31.53 16.86 0.98
N GLU A 105 -31.35 18.17 0.82
CA GLU A 105 -30.39 19.04 1.51
C GLU A 105 -30.58 19.06 3.04
#